data_AF-A0A183CD74-F1
#
_entry.id   AF-A0A183CD74-F1
#
_cell.length_a   1.000
_cell.length_b   1.000
_cell.length_c   1.000
_cell.angle_alpha   90.00
_cell.angle_beta   90.00
_cell.angle_gamma   90.00
#
_symmetry.space_group_name_H-M   'P 1'
#
loop_
_entity.id
_entity.type
_entity.pdbx_description
1 polymer ?
#
loop_
_entity_poly.entity_id
_entity_poly.type
_entity_poly.pdbx_seq_one_letter_code
_entity_poly.pdbx_strand_id
1 'polypeptide(L)'
;WRSVYAEQPISKNSLGSSFYYEVKISGRGNGIFIGLATKQMQLESPGERFYAYSSTGKIWGHEVEGCTHTQNGRLFISKNPAFGVGDVIGCAVDLATGQIIYTKNGARFGEKEKKE
;
A
#
# COMPACT_ATOMS: atom_id res chain seq x y z
N TRP A 1 -17.30 6.01 0.74
CA TRP A 1 -16.09 5.19 0.55
C TRP A 1 -16.48 3.95 -0.23
N ARG A 2 -15.63 3.42 -1.10
CA ARG A 2 -15.83 2.13 -1.75
C ARG A 2 -14.52 1.37 -1.69
N SER A 3 -14.60 0.09 -1.33
CA SER A 3 -13.44 -0.79 -1.22
C SER A 3 -13.63 -1.99 -2.13
N VAL A 4 -12.53 -2.44 -2.73
CA VAL A 4 -12.48 -3.67 -3.54
C VAL A 4 -11.33 -4.51 -2.99
N TYR A 5 -11.53 -5.83 -2.97
CA TYR A 5 -10.56 -6.79 -2.45
C TYR A 5 -10.40 -7.92 -3.45
N ALA A 6 -9.25 -8.60 -3.39
CA ALA A 6 -9.10 -9.88 -4.08
C ALA A 6 -10.13 -10.88 -3.53
N GLU A 7 -10.65 -11.73 -4.41
CA GLU A 7 -11.63 -12.77 -4.03
C GLU A 7 -11.04 -13.74 -3.01
N GLN A 8 -9.77 -14.10 -3.19
CA GLN A 8 -9.07 -15.04 -2.33
C GLN A 8 -8.00 -14.34 -1.50
N PRO A 9 -7.79 -14.75 -0.23
CA PRO A 9 -6.69 -14.28 0.58
C PRO A 9 -5.35 -14.79 0.01
N ILE A 10 -4.26 -14.12 0.36
CA ILE A 10 -2.90 -14.58 0.01
C ILE A 10 -2.68 -15.94 0.67
N SER A 11 -2.46 -16.97 -0.15
CA SER A 11 -2.25 -18.33 0.33
C SER A 11 -0.97 -18.43 1.13
N LYS A 12 -1.02 -19.08 2.30
CA LYS A 12 0.16 -19.33 3.14
C LYS A 12 1.01 -20.52 2.69
N ASN A 13 0.55 -21.30 1.72
CA ASN A 13 1.17 -22.57 1.34
C ASN A 13 2.03 -22.45 0.06
N SER A 14 3.34 -22.35 0.28
CA SER A 14 4.42 -23.18 -0.29
C SER A 14 4.98 -23.02 -1.72
N LEU A 15 4.94 -21.86 -2.40
CA LEU A 15 5.78 -21.66 -3.60
C LEU A 15 6.53 -20.32 -3.70
N GLY A 16 6.23 -19.36 -2.82
CA GLY A 16 6.99 -18.12 -2.72
C GLY A 16 6.76 -17.50 -1.35
N SER A 17 7.83 -17.08 -0.69
CA SER A 17 7.75 -16.33 0.57
C SER A 17 7.21 -14.92 0.36
N SER A 18 6.84 -14.53 -0.86
CA SER A 18 6.35 -13.21 -1.19
C SER A 18 5.15 -13.24 -2.12
N PHE A 19 4.32 -12.20 -2.02
CA PHE A 19 3.18 -11.95 -2.91
C PHE A 19 3.29 -10.55 -3.51
N TYR A 20 2.91 -10.39 -4.77
CA TYR A 20 2.97 -9.12 -5.49
C TYR A 20 1.75 -8.93 -6.38
N TYR A 21 1.24 -7.69 -6.43
CA TYR A 21 0.23 -7.28 -7.41
C TYR A 21 0.42 -5.82 -7.81
N GLU A 22 -0.11 -5.48 -8.98
CA GLU A 22 -0.13 -4.12 -9.52
C GLU A 22 -1.55 -3.64 -9.78
N VAL A 23 -1.75 -2.34 -9.61
CA VAL A 23 -3.02 -1.66 -9.92
C VAL A 23 -2.73 -0.49 -10.84
N LYS A 24 -3.33 -0.52 -12.04
CA LYS A 24 -3.32 0.62 -12.96
C LYS A 24 -4.46 1.57 -12.62
N ILE A 25 -4.14 2.85 -12.42
CA ILE A 25 -5.13 3.88 -12.12
C ILE A 25 -5.69 4.44 -13.42
N SER A 26 -6.90 4.04 -13.79
CA SER A 26 -7.58 4.49 -15.02
C SER A 26 -8.58 5.63 -14.79
N GLY A 27 -9.05 5.84 -13.57
CA GLY A 27 -10.09 6.82 -13.24
C GLY A 27 -9.65 7.84 -12.19
N ARG A 28 -10.28 9.02 -12.20
CA ARG A 28 -10.05 10.04 -11.18
C ARG A 28 -10.82 9.70 -9.91
N GLY A 29 -10.13 9.67 -8.77
CA GLY A 29 -10.72 9.47 -7.46
C GLY A 29 -10.02 10.31 -6.41
N ASN A 30 -10.79 10.89 -5.50
CA ASN A 30 -10.24 11.57 -4.32
C ASN A 30 -9.98 10.51 -3.23
N GLY A 31 -8.75 10.45 -2.72
CA GLY A 31 -8.39 9.53 -1.65
C GLY A 31 -8.38 8.06 -2.07
N ILE A 32 -7.50 7.70 -3.00
CA ILE A 32 -7.27 6.28 -3.37
C ILE A 32 -6.28 5.69 -2.39
N PHE A 33 -6.52 4.47 -1.93
CA PHE A 33 -5.64 3.71 -1.02
C PHE A 33 -5.41 2.32 -1.60
N ILE A 34 -4.16 1.96 -1.86
CA ILE A 34 -3.78 0.66 -2.42
C ILE A 34 -2.90 -0.07 -1.41
N GLY A 35 -3.28 -1.29 -1.01
CA GLY A 35 -2.46 -2.11 -0.14
C GLY A 35 -3.20 -3.31 0.45
N LEU A 36 -2.77 -3.74 1.63
CA LEU A 36 -3.16 -5.00 2.27
C LEU A 36 -4.01 -4.77 3.52
N ALA A 37 -4.90 -5.71 3.80
CA ALA A 37 -5.70 -5.73 5.02
C ALA A 37 -5.68 -7.13 5.66
N THR A 38 -5.75 -7.18 7.00
CA THR A 38 -5.61 -8.42 7.78
C THR A 38 -6.90 -9.22 7.93
N LYS A 39 -8.05 -8.66 7.53
CA LYS A 39 -9.38 -9.29 7.56
C LYS A 39 -10.14 -8.85 6.30
N GLN A 40 -11.10 -9.65 5.82
CA GLN A 40 -12.17 -9.12 4.96
C GLN A 40 -12.84 -7.98 5.74
N MET A 41 -12.46 -6.74 5.42
CA MET A 41 -12.99 -5.56 6.08
C MET A 41 -14.46 -5.40 5.69
N GLN A 42 -15.29 -4.91 6.61
CA GLN A 42 -16.64 -4.47 6.25
C GLN A 42 -16.52 -3.26 5.31
N LEU A 43 -17.27 -3.29 4.21
CA LEU A 43 -17.19 -2.36 3.07
C LEU A 43 -17.37 -0.87 3.46
N GLU A 44 -17.98 -0.62 4.62
CA GLU A 44 -18.53 0.69 5.03
C GLU A 44 -17.63 1.47 6.00
N SER A 45 -16.59 0.87 6.58
CA SER A 45 -15.71 1.53 7.55
C SER A 45 -14.24 1.35 7.13
N PRO A 46 -13.42 2.43 7.11
CA PRO A 46 -11.97 2.32 6.92
C PRO A 46 -11.37 1.72 8.19
N GLY A 47 -11.66 0.43 8.44
CA GLY A 47 -11.29 -0.29 9.65
C GLY A 47 -9.81 -0.10 9.97
N GLU A 48 -9.51 -0.06 11.25
CA GLU A 48 -8.25 0.40 11.82
C GLU A 48 -6.99 -0.35 11.36
N ARG A 49 -7.13 -1.42 10.56
CA ARG A 49 -6.08 -2.41 10.27
C ARG A 49 -5.83 -2.62 8.77
N PHE A 50 -5.50 -1.55 8.05
CA PHE A 50 -4.98 -1.66 6.69
C PHE A 50 -3.58 -1.04 6.59
N TYR A 51 -2.78 -1.61 5.70
CA TYR A 51 -1.50 -1.09 5.26
C TYR A 51 -1.70 -0.60 3.84
N ALA A 52 -1.57 0.71 3.59
CA ALA A 52 -1.85 1.23 2.25
C ALA A 52 -0.97 2.41 1.87
N TYR A 53 -0.71 2.53 0.57
CA TYR A 53 -0.15 3.71 -0.05
C TYR A 53 -1.30 4.53 -0.66
N SER A 54 -1.43 5.79 -0.21
CA SER A 54 -2.50 6.68 -0.64
C SER A 54 -2.08 7.59 -1.78
N SER A 55 -3.04 8.03 -2.61
CA SER A 55 -2.77 8.92 -3.77
C SER A 55 -2.07 10.22 -3.41
N THR A 56 -2.18 10.66 -2.15
CA THR A 56 -1.48 11.83 -1.59
C THR A 56 0.00 11.57 -1.22
N GLY A 57 0.53 10.37 -1.48
CA GLY A 57 1.92 10.03 -1.16
C GLY A 57 2.16 9.57 0.28
N LYS A 58 1.10 9.25 1.04
CA LYS A 58 1.23 8.76 2.42
C LYS A 58 1.19 7.24 2.46
N ILE A 59 2.07 6.64 3.25
CA ILE A 59 2.05 5.20 3.55
C ILE A 59 1.45 5.03 4.95
N TRP A 60 0.38 4.26 5.07
CA TRP A 60 -0.41 4.10 6.29
C TRP A 60 -0.18 2.74 6.95
N GLY A 61 -0.24 2.70 8.28
CA GLY A 61 -0.18 1.47 9.07
C GLY A 61 1.23 0.92 9.31
N HIS A 62 2.27 1.64 8.87
CA HIS A 62 3.66 1.24 9.02
C HIS A 62 4.30 1.91 10.23
N GLU A 63 4.66 1.12 11.23
CA GLU A 63 5.43 1.57 12.40
C GLU A 63 6.92 1.46 12.09
N VAL A 64 7.53 2.59 11.75
CA VAL A 64 8.97 2.71 11.49
C VAL A 64 9.50 3.97 12.15
N GLU A 65 10.82 4.03 12.35
CA GLU A 65 11.47 5.25 12.84
C GLU A 65 11.13 6.45 11.94
N GLY A 66 10.70 7.55 12.55
CA GLY A 66 10.29 8.76 11.83
C GLY A 66 8.86 8.77 11.26
N CYS A 67 8.03 7.76 11.57
CA CYS A 67 6.60 7.80 11.25
C CYS A 67 5.84 8.86 12.09
N THR A 68 4.74 9.37 11.55
CA THR A 68 3.87 10.36 12.18
C THR A 68 2.59 9.71 12.70
N HIS A 69 2.14 10.13 13.88
CA HIS A 69 0.88 9.70 14.46
C HIS A 69 -0.21 10.73 14.18
N THR A 70 -1.35 10.27 13.67
CA THR A 70 -2.58 11.08 13.65
C THR A 70 -3.14 11.23 15.06
N GLN A 71 -4.06 12.17 15.27
CA GLN A 71 -4.76 12.36 16.54
C GLN A 71 -5.48 11.09 17.03
N ASN A 72 -5.88 10.22 16.10
CA ASN A 72 -6.55 8.95 16.40
C ASN A 72 -5.55 7.78 16.55
N GLY A 73 -4.26 8.08 16.77
CA GLY A 73 -3.20 7.07 16.96
C GLY A 73 -2.73 6.37 15.69
N ARG A 74 -3.31 6.67 14.52
CA ARG A 74 -2.93 6.02 13.26
C ARG A 74 -1.56 6.49 12.75
N LEU A 75 -0.74 5.52 12.36
CA LEU A 75 0.61 5.73 11.85
C LEU A 75 0.60 6.01 10.35
N PHE A 76 1.41 6.99 9.93
CA PHE A 76 1.74 7.17 8.53
C PHE A 76 3.15 7.71 8.30
N ILE A 77 3.71 7.38 7.15
CA ILE A 77 4.94 7.97 6.62
C ILE A 77 4.53 8.96 5.53
N SER A 78 5.07 10.17 5.60
CA SER A 78 4.95 11.18 4.54
C SER A 78 6.26 11.27 3.75
N LYS A 79 6.26 11.98 2.60
CA LYS A 79 7.40 12.19 1.67
C LYS A 79 7.58 11.15 0.56
N ASN A 80 6.59 10.33 0.26
CA ASN A 80 6.59 9.53 -0.98
C ASN A 80 5.92 10.33 -2.12
N PRO A 81 6.21 10.03 -3.40
CA PRO A 81 5.53 10.66 -4.53
C PRO A 81 4.01 10.54 -4.40
N ALA A 82 3.26 11.52 -4.89
CA ALA A 82 1.83 11.33 -5.12
C ALA A 82 1.61 10.50 -6.40
N PHE A 83 0.43 9.90 -6.55
CA PHE A 83 0.05 9.19 -7.77
C PHE A 83 -1.36 9.51 -8.23
N GLY A 84 -1.62 9.30 -9.51
CA GLY A 84 -2.91 9.60 -10.14
C GLY A 84 -3.17 8.77 -11.39
N VAL A 85 -4.07 9.28 -12.23
CA VAL A 85 -4.45 8.63 -13.49
C VAL A 85 -3.22 8.40 -14.37
N GLY A 86 -3.09 7.18 -14.89
CA GLY A 86 -1.97 6.76 -15.73
C GLY A 86 -0.86 6.03 -14.96
N ASP A 87 -0.75 6.22 -13.64
CA ASP A 87 0.25 5.53 -12.82
C ASP A 87 -0.13 4.06 -12.57
N VAL A 88 0.89 3.22 -12.41
CA VAL A 88 0.81 1.83 -11.97
C VAL A 88 1.42 1.73 -10.58
N ILE A 89 0.62 1.26 -9.61
CA ILE A 89 1.05 1.10 -8.23
C ILE A 89 1.23 -0.37 -7.92
N GLY A 90 2.43 -0.77 -7.55
CA GLY A 90 2.73 -2.12 -7.08
C GLY A 90 2.71 -2.22 -5.56
N CYS A 91 2.28 -3.36 -5.06
CA CYS A 91 2.31 -3.70 -3.64
C CYS A 91 2.82 -5.13 -3.48
N ALA A 92 3.92 -5.28 -2.75
CA ALA A 92 4.52 -6.56 -2.41
C ALA A 92 4.46 -6.80 -0.91
N VAL A 93 4.36 -8.05 -0.49
CA VAL A 93 4.58 -8.47 0.90
C VAL A 93 5.51 -9.67 0.90
N ASP A 94 6.55 -9.60 1.73
CA ASP A 94 7.34 -10.75 2.14
C ASP A 94 6.65 -11.36 3.37
N LEU A 95 6.08 -12.54 3.20
CA LEU A 95 5.38 -13.32 4.21
C LEU A 95 6.32 -13.92 5.25
N ALA A 96 7.61 -14.06 4.96
CA ALA A 96 8.60 -14.54 5.93
C ALA A 96 9.02 -13.43 6.90
N THR A 97 9.21 -12.20 6.40
CA THR A 97 9.65 -11.06 7.22
C THR A 97 8.51 -10.14 7.67
N GLY A 98 7.34 -10.25 7.05
CA GLY A 98 6.22 -9.31 7.23
C GLY A 98 6.45 -7.94 6.57
N GLN A 99 7.52 -7.76 5.80
CA GLN A 99 7.82 -6.49 5.15
C GLN A 99 6.88 -6.23 3.96
N ILE A 100 6.33 -5.03 3.87
CA ILE A 100 5.52 -4.57 2.73
C ILE A 100 6.31 -3.55 1.93
N ILE A 101 6.31 -3.69 0.61
CA ILE A 101 7.02 -2.81 -0.32
C ILE A 101 5.99 -2.22 -1.28
N TYR A 102 6.15 -0.93 -1.60
CA TYR A 102 5.34 -0.25 -2.60
C TYR A 102 6.22 0.24 -3.75
N THR A 103 5.68 0.20 -4.96
CA THR A 103 6.32 0.74 -6.16
C THR A 103 5.38 1.69 -6.89
N LYS A 104 5.96 2.65 -7.60
CA LYS A 104 5.25 3.50 -8.55
C LYS A 104 5.94 3.36 -9.90
N ASN A 105 5.19 2.93 -10.92
CA ASN A 105 5.69 2.75 -12.29
C ASN A 105 6.96 1.90 -12.33
N GLY A 106 6.99 0.80 -11.55
CA GLY A 106 8.13 -0.10 -11.43
C GLY A 106 9.26 0.37 -10.50
N ALA A 107 9.31 1.65 -10.11
CA ALA A 107 10.33 2.16 -9.21
C ALA A 107 9.94 1.98 -7.73
N ARG A 108 10.85 1.39 -6.94
CA ARG A 108 10.69 1.27 -5.49
C ARG A 108 10.96 2.62 -4.81
N PHE A 109 10.14 2.97 -3.82
CA PHE A 109 10.43 4.13 -2.98
C PHE A 109 11.73 3.92 -2.20
N GLY A 110 12.69 4.84 -2.36
CA GLY A 110 14.00 4.79 -1.69
C GLY A 110 15.19 4.44 -2.59
N GLU A 111 14.99 4.08 -3.86
CA GLU A 111 16.10 4.11 -4.82
C GLU A 111 16.40 5.58 -5.15
N LYS A 112 17.60 6.03 -4.80
CA LYS A 112 18.16 7.24 -5.40
C LYS A 112 18.20 6.97 -6.90
N GLU A 113 17.60 7.83 -7.71
CA GLU A 113 17.84 7.85 -9.15
C GLU A 113 19.35 7.75 -9.37
N LYS A 114 19.83 6.66 -9.99
CA LYS A 114 21.16 6.67 -10.58
C LYS A 114 21.06 7.66 -11.73
N LYS A 115 21.48 8.90 -11.47
CA LYS A 115 21.79 9.84 -12.54
C LYS A 115 22.94 9.23 -13.34
N GLU A 116 22.66 8.88 -14.58
CA GLU A 116 23.67 8.63 -15.62
C GLU A 116 24.45 9.92 -15.93
#